data_AF-A0A177CIP1-F1
#
_entry.id   AF-A0A177CIP1-F1
#
_cell.length_a   1.000
_cell.length_b   1.000
_cell.length_c   1.000
_cell.angle_alpha   90.00
_cell.angle_beta   90.00
_cell.angle_gamma   90.00
#
_symmetry.space_group_name_H-M   'P 1'
#
loop_
_entity.id
_entity.type
_entity.pdbx_description
1 polymer ?
#
loop_
_entity_poly.entity_id
_entity_poly.type
_entity_poly.pdbx_seq_one_letter_code
_entity_poly.pdbx_strand_id
1 'polypeptide(L)'
;MVVLPGDIVPQDGLPTPTGKKKHLTLGPGLRHIPPSTVSSTIAGGLVTDPKKVAAWIESNSGRYLPTTGDLVIATVQTSTAEAFNCTLTPHTPYATLPHLAFEGATKKTRPQLAPNSLVYARVASATKDFAPELTCVDPSTGKSEGLGPLKSGMVFQISLGMARRLLAGKKGGVILLEALGEKVGFEIAVGRNGVVVVDAGNVKSTLAIGKAVQEVDEQALGEKAQKKLAEKVLKSV
;
A
#
# COMPACT_ATOMS: atom_id res chain seq x y z
N MET A 1 4.44 -0.84 22.72
CA MET A 1 3.29 -1.01 23.64
C MET A 1 2.13 -1.57 22.83
N VAL A 2 1.48 -2.62 23.31
CA VAL A 2 0.23 -3.11 22.68
C VAL A 2 -0.93 -2.41 23.36
N VAL A 3 -1.89 -1.93 22.57
CA VAL A 3 -3.09 -1.25 23.05
C VAL A 3 -4.33 -1.97 22.54
N LEU A 4 -5.40 -1.92 23.33
CA LEU A 4 -6.72 -2.44 22.99
C LEU A 4 -7.69 -1.28 22.73
N PRO A 5 -8.81 -1.51 22.03
CA PRO A 5 -9.84 -0.49 21.85
C PRO A 5 -10.39 -0.03 23.21
N GLY A 6 -10.43 1.29 23.43
CA GLY A 6 -10.87 1.89 24.69
C GLY A 6 -9.72 2.22 25.66
N ASP A 7 -8.53 1.68 25.44
CA ASP A 7 -7.37 2.07 26.25
C ASP A 7 -7.05 3.55 26.08
N ILE A 8 -6.63 4.17 27.17
CA ILE A 8 -6.17 5.56 27.18
C ILE A 8 -4.65 5.52 26.99
N VAL A 9 -4.17 6.18 25.93
CA VAL A 9 -2.74 6.27 25.68
C VAL A 9 -2.16 7.35 26.59
N PRO A 10 -1.23 7.01 27.51
CA PRO A 10 -0.62 7.99 28.40
C PRO A 10 0.18 9.02 27.60
N GLN A 11 0.19 10.28 28.06
CA GLN A 11 0.90 11.37 27.40
C GLN A 11 2.42 11.14 27.36
N ASP A 12 2.97 10.43 28.35
CA ASP A 12 4.38 10.02 28.38
C ASP A 12 4.75 9.04 27.25
N GLY A 13 3.76 8.30 26.75
CA GLY A 13 3.91 7.39 25.61
C GLY A 13 3.78 8.06 24.25
N LEU A 14 3.47 9.37 24.20
CA LEU A 14 3.30 10.13 22.96
C LEU A 14 4.48 11.09 22.77
N PRO A 15 4.92 11.34 21.53
CA PRO A 15 6.02 12.25 21.27
C PRO A 15 5.60 13.68 21.65
N THR A 16 6.32 14.28 22.59
CA THR A 16 6.03 15.64 23.06
C THR A 16 6.53 16.67 22.04
N PRO A 17 5.71 17.64 21.63
CA PRO A 17 6.17 18.69 20.74
C PRO A 17 7.13 19.64 21.48
N THR A 18 8.41 19.63 21.12
CA THR A 18 9.46 20.48 21.72
C THR A 18 9.50 21.92 21.18
N GLY A 19 8.51 22.33 20.39
CA GLY A 19 8.48 23.68 19.80
C GLY A 19 7.07 24.28 19.79
N LYS A 20 6.98 25.60 20.02
CA LYS A 20 5.72 26.38 20.17
C LYS A 20 4.71 26.31 19.01
N LYS A 21 5.03 25.64 17.90
CA LYS A 21 4.18 25.48 16.70
C LYS A 21 4.08 24.04 16.18
N LYS A 22 4.68 23.05 16.85
CA LYS A 22 4.53 21.65 16.46
C LYS A 22 3.34 21.05 17.22
N HIS A 23 2.41 20.46 16.49
CA HIS A 23 1.27 19.75 17.05
C HIS A 23 1.49 18.24 16.88
N LEU A 24 0.96 17.46 17.82
CA LEU A 24 0.96 16.00 17.73
C LEU A 24 0.03 15.57 16.59
N THR A 25 0.57 14.86 15.60
CA THR A 25 -0.24 14.29 14.52
C THR A 25 -0.70 12.90 14.92
N LEU A 26 -2.01 12.74 15.10
CA LEU A 26 -2.61 11.44 15.35
C LEU A 26 -2.90 10.76 14.02
N GLY A 27 -2.30 9.59 13.84
CA GLY A 27 -2.55 8.72 12.70
C GLY A 27 -3.65 7.70 12.98
N PRO A 28 -3.76 6.66 12.13
CA PRO A 28 -4.81 5.66 12.22
C PRO A 28 -4.89 4.97 13.58
N GLY A 29 -6.12 4.67 14.00
CA GLY A 29 -6.41 3.95 15.25
C GLY A 29 -6.36 4.79 16.52
N LEU A 30 -5.92 6.05 16.46
CA LEU A 30 -5.97 6.98 17.60
C LEU A 30 -7.10 7.99 17.41
N ARG A 31 -7.80 8.29 18.50
CA ARG A 31 -8.85 9.30 18.54
C ARG A 31 -8.59 10.28 19.66
N HIS A 32 -8.60 11.57 19.33
CA HIS A 32 -8.61 12.64 20.31
C HIS A 32 -10.02 12.82 20.86
N ILE A 33 -10.16 12.72 22.18
CA ILE A 33 -11.35 13.03 22.95
C ILE A 33 -11.03 14.31 23.74
N PRO A 34 -11.64 15.46 23.39
CA PRO A 34 -11.45 16.70 24.15
C PRO A 34 -11.79 16.48 25.63
N PRO A 35 -11.02 17.05 26.58
CA PRO A 35 -10.08 18.16 26.42
C PRO A 35 -8.62 17.80 26.04
N SER A 36 -8.14 16.59 26.35
CA SER A 36 -6.74 16.21 26.06
C SER A 36 -6.49 14.69 26.00
N THR A 37 -7.55 13.88 26.04
CA THR A 37 -7.44 12.44 26.16
C THR A 37 -7.27 11.82 24.78
N VAL A 38 -6.26 10.96 24.61
CA VAL A 38 -6.10 10.17 23.39
C VAL A 38 -6.46 8.73 23.73
N SER A 39 -7.43 8.17 23.01
CA SER A 39 -7.87 6.79 23.17
C SER A 39 -7.65 6.00 21.89
N SER A 40 -7.32 4.72 22.03
CA SER A 40 -7.22 3.77 20.93
C SER A 40 -8.60 3.28 20.51
N THR A 41 -8.84 3.23 19.21
CA THR A 41 -10.08 2.66 18.62
C THR A 41 -9.85 1.27 18.02
N ILE A 42 -8.59 0.85 17.87
CA ILE A 42 -8.19 -0.40 17.23
C ILE A 42 -7.14 -1.09 18.10
N ALA A 43 -7.16 -2.42 18.14
CA ALA A 43 -6.11 -3.21 18.78
C ALA A 43 -4.82 -3.20 17.92
N GLY A 44 -3.66 -3.01 18.53
CA GLY A 44 -2.40 -3.10 17.81
C GLY A 44 -1.20 -2.56 18.56
N GLY A 45 -0.07 -2.46 17.86
CA GLY A 45 1.15 -1.87 18.39
C GLY A 45 1.11 -0.35 18.26
N LEU A 46 1.25 0.37 19.37
CA LEU A 46 1.47 1.82 19.32
C LEU A 46 2.87 2.10 18.74
N VAL A 47 2.90 2.80 17.61
CA VAL A 47 4.11 3.26 16.95
C VAL A 47 4.18 4.78 17.04
N THR A 48 5.32 5.29 17.47
CA THR A 48 5.57 6.72 17.61
C THR A 48 6.80 7.11 16.80
N ASP A 49 6.66 8.15 15.99
CA ASP A 49 7.78 8.79 15.31
C ASP A 49 8.07 10.14 15.98
N PRO A 50 9.12 10.23 16.82
CA PRO A 50 9.48 11.48 17.49
C PRO A 50 9.97 12.55 16.51
N LYS A 51 10.48 12.18 15.31
CA LYS A 51 10.94 13.16 14.31
C LYS A 51 9.78 13.89 13.67
N LYS A 52 8.70 13.15 13.37
CA LYS A 52 7.46 13.70 12.79
C LYS A 52 6.46 14.17 13.85
N VAL A 53 6.74 13.92 15.13
CA VAL A 53 5.80 14.14 16.24
C VAL A 53 4.44 13.51 15.90
N ALA A 54 4.49 12.24 15.49
CA ALA A 54 3.34 11.50 15.03
C ALA A 54 3.21 10.18 15.78
N ALA A 55 1.97 9.77 16.05
CA ALA A 55 1.67 8.49 16.68
C ALA A 55 0.54 7.80 15.92
N TRP A 56 0.63 6.48 15.75
CA TRP A 56 -0.42 5.68 15.12
C TRP A 56 -0.41 4.26 15.67
N ILE A 57 -1.51 3.55 15.49
CA ILE A 57 -1.60 2.14 15.82
C ILE A 57 -1.29 1.33 14.56
N GLU A 58 -0.29 0.47 14.68
CA GLU A 58 -0.01 -0.55 13.68
C GLU A 58 -0.89 -1.77 13.94
N SER A 59 -1.82 -2.02 13.00
CA SER A 59 -2.70 -3.18 12.99
C SER A 59 -2.70 -3.82 11.61
N ASN A 60 -2.90 -5.14 11.56
CA ASN A 60 -3.10 -5.86 10.31
C ASN A 60 -4.59 -6.14 10.14
N SER A 61 -5.32 -5.20 9.52
CA SER A 61 -6.74 -5.40 9.22
C SER A 61 -6.90 -6.26 7.95
N GLY A 62 -7.99 -7.03 7.88
CA GLY A 62 -8.28 -7.83 6.69
C GLY A 62 -8.82 -7.02 5.50
N ARG A 63 -9.22 -5.75 5.72
CA ARG A 63 -9.79 -4.88 4.68
C ARG A 63 -9.00 -3.60 4.53
N TYR A 64 -8.70 -3.25 3.29
CA TYR A 64 -8.07 -1.98 2.94
C TYR A 64 -9.08 -0.84 3.01
N LEU A 65 -8.67 0.27 3.61
CA LEU A 65 -9.42 1.52 3.61
C LEU A 65 -8.62 2.55 2.79
N PRO A 66 -9.16 3.08 1.68
CA PRO A 66 -8.48 4.06 0.86
C PRO A 66 -8.08 5.28 1.68
N THR A 67 -6.81 5.67 1.60
CA THR A 67 -6.30 6.89 2.19
C THR A 67 -5.63 7.73 1.11
N THR A 68 -5.84 9.05 1.13
CA THR A 68 -5.23 9.96 0.18
C THR A 68 -3.71 9.79 0.14
N GLY A 69 -3.18 9.64 -1.08
CA GLY A 69 -1.77 9.48 -1.34
C GLY A 69 -1.28 8.04 -1.41
N ASP A 70 -2.11 7.05 -1.09
CA ASP A 70 -1.73 5.64 -1.14
C ASP A 70 -1.55 5.14 -2.57
N LEU A 71 -0.48 4.36 -2.78
CA LEU A 71 -0.23 3.64 -4.03
C LEU A 71 -0.99 2.31 -3.98
N VAL A 72 -1.80 2.03 -5.00
CA VAL A 72 -2.73 0.90 -5.05
C VAL A 72 -2.75 0.26 -6.43
N ILE A 73 -3.02 -1.04 -6.46
CA ILE A 73 -3.30 -1.75 -7.72
C ILE A 73 -4.81 -1.93 -7.82
N ALA A 74 -5.41 -1.35 -8.85
CA ALA A 74 -6.84 -1.39 -9.07
C ALA A 74 -7.17 -2.23 -10.32
N THR A 75 -8.29 -2.94 -10.28
CA THR A 75 -8.81 -3.69 -11.44
C THR A 75 -9.92 -2.89 -12.10
N VAL A 76 -9.79 -2.59 -13.39
CA VAL A 76 -10.85 -1.91 -14.16
C VAL A 76 -12.03 -2.85 -14.34
N GLN A 77 -13.22 -2.41 -13.97
CA GLN A 77 -14.47 -3.18 -14.15
C GLN A 77 -15.21 -2.72 -15.38
N THR A 78 -15.56 -1.43 -15.42
CA THR A 78 -16.33 -0.83 -16.50
C THR A 78 -15.76 0.54 -16.86
N SER A 79 -15.94 0.93 -18.11
CA SER A 79 -15.65 2.28 -18.59
C SER A 79 -16.95 3.06 -18.71
N THR A 80 -16.99 4.27 -18.16
CA THR A 80 -18.08 5.23 -18.37
C THR A 80 -17.67 6.26 -19.43
N ALA A 81 -18.48 7.31 -19.63
CA ALA A 81 -18.15 8.36 -20.60
C ALA A 81 -16.91 9.20 -20.21
N GLU A 82 -16.65 9.36 -18.91
CA GLU A 82 -15.63 10.29 -18.38
C GLU A 82 -14.60 9.62 -17.45
N ALA A 83 -14.90 8.44 -16.92
CA ALA A 83 -14.04 7.72 -15.99
C ALA A 83 -14.17 6.19 -16.08
N PHE A 84 -13.15 5.49 -15.60
CA PHE A 84 -13.21 4.06 -15.32
C PHE A 84 -13.71 3.82 -13.90
N ASN A 85 -14.56 2.79 -13.74
CA ASN A 85 -14.90 2.24 -12.44
C ASN A 85 -13.92 1.12 -12.14
N CYS A 86 -13.16 1.27 -11.05
CA CYS A 86 -12.12 0.34 -10.66
C CYS A 86 -12.43 -0.28 -9.30
N THR A 87 -12.09 -1.55 -9.12
CA THR A 87 -12.16 -2.25 -7.84
C THR A 87 -10.78 -2.23 -7.18
N LEU A 88 -10.70 -1.75 -5.94
CA LEU A 88 -9.48 -1.78 -5.13
C LEU A 88 -9.36 -3.07 -4.32
N THR A 89 -10.47 -3.52 -3.77
CA THR A 89 -10.58 -4.76 -2.98
C THR A 89 -11.91 -5.43 -3.25
N PRO A 90 -12.03 -6.75 -3.11
CA PRO A 90 -13.31 -7.44 -3.27
C PRO A 90 -14.38 -6.86 -2.32
N HIS A 91 -15.63 -6.80 -2.80
CA HIS A 91 -16.80 -6.36 -2.03
C HIS A 91 -16.70 -4.93 -1.46
N THR A 92 -15.95 -4.04 -2.11
CA THR A 92 -15.91 -2.61 -1.78
C THR A 92 -16.54 -1.78 -2.89
N PRO A 93 -17.05 -0.57 -2.60
CA PRO A 93 -17.52 0.34 -3.63
C PRO A 93 -16.42 0.60 -4.66
N TYR A 94 -16.83 0.85 -5.90
CA TYR A 94 -15.90 1.18 -6.96
C TYR A 94 -15.21 2.51 -6.68
N ALA A 95 -13.92 2.56 -6.99
CA ALA A 95 -13.14 3.77 -7.07
C ALA A 95 -13.26 4.35 -8.49
N THR A 96 -13.28 5.66 -8.60
CA THR A 96 -13.39 6.35 -9.89
C THR A 96 -12.01 6.76 -10.37
N LEU A 97 -11.63 6.36 -11.58
CA LEU A 97 -10.38 6.75 -12.23
C LEU A 97 -10.70 7.59 -13.49
N PRO A 98 -10.58 8.93 -13.43
CA PRO A 98 -10.89 9.79 -14.56
C PRO A 98 -10.02 9.48 -15.79
N HIS A 99 -10.60 9.55 -16.99
CA HIS A 99 -9.86 9.30 -18.23
C HIS A 99 -8.72 10.30 -18.46
N LEU A 100 -8.83 11.51 -17.89
CA LEU A 100 -7.81 12.55 -17.97
C LEU A 100 -6.71 12.40 -16.93
N ALA A 101 -6.84 11.48 -15.97
CA ALA A 101 -5.86 11.27 -14.91
C ALA A 101 -4.71 10.34 -15.33
N PHE A 102 -4.33 10.38 -16.61
CA PHE A 102 -3.23 9.62 -17.20
C PHE A 102 -2.27 10.58 -17.89
N GLU A 103 -0.99 10.22 -17.95
CA GLU A 103 0.01 11.06 -18.62
C GLU A 103 -0.32 11.22 -20.10
N GLY A 104 -0.39 12.48 -20.57
CA GLY A 104 -0.71 12.81 -21.96
C GLY A 104 -2.19 12.60 -22.35
N ALA A 105 -3.08 12.30 -21.41
CA ALA A 105 -4.49 12.13 -21.71
C ALA A 105 -5.16 13.48 -22.00
N THR A 106 -5.89 13.53 -23.12
CA THR A 106 -6.73 14.67 -23.50
C THR A 106 -8.12 14.21 -23.88
N LYS A 107 -9.08 15.13 -24.04
CA LYS A 107 -10.43 14.78 -24.52
C LYS A 107 -10.41 14.04 -25.88
N LYS A 108 -9.36 14.26 -26.69
CA LYS A 108 -9.14 13.62 -28.00
C LYS A 108 -8.40 12.28 -27.88
N THR A 109 -7.42 12.19 -26.98
CA THR A 109 -6.57 11.01 -26.75
C THR A 109 -6.90 10.37 -25.42
N ARG A 110 -7.98 9.57 -25.39
CA ARG A 110 -8.41 8.85 -24.20
C ARG A 110 -7.67 7.51 -24.08
N PRO A 111 -7.17 7.14 -22.90
CA PRO A 111 -6.59 5.82 -22.67
C PRO A 111 -7.67 4.74 -22.89
N GLN A 112 -7.28 3.63 -23.52
CA GLN A 112 -8.17 2.51 -23.80
C GLN A 112 -7.76 1.35 -22.89
N LEU A 113 -8.58 1.05 -21.88
CA LEU A 113 -8.36 -0.03 -20.94
C LEU A 113 -9.50 -1.04 -21.06
N ALA A 114 -9.13 -2.30 -21.32
CA ALA A 114 -10.10 -3.38 -21.36
C ALA A 114 -10.64 -3.67 -19.94
N PRO A 115 -11.87 -4.19 -19.82
CA PRO A 115 -12.36 -4.76 -18.56
C PRO A 115 -11.37 -5.80 -18.02
N ASN A 116 -11.22 -5.84 -16.69
CA ASN A 116 -10.27 -6.65 -15.94
C ASN A 116 -8.78 -6.30 -16.13
N SER A 117 -8.46 -5.19 -16.79
CA SER A 117 -7.08 -4.68 -16.79
C SER A 117 -6.65 -4.19 -15.41
N LEU A 118 -5.38 -4.39 -15.09
CA LEU A 118 -4.77 -3.91 -13.85
C LEU A 118 -4.14 -2.55 -14.08
N VAL A 119 -4.33 -1.64 -13.13
CA VAL A 119 -3.79 -0.29 -13.17
C VAL A 119 -3.11 -0.01 -11.85
N TYR A 120 -1.86 0.42 -11.91
CA TYR A 120 -1.15 0.96 -10.77
C TYR A 120 -1.44 2.45 -10.67
N ALA A 121 -2.14 2.83 -9.61
CA ALA A 121 -2.66 4.17 -9.42
C ALA A 121 -2.39 4.67 -8.00
N ARG A 122 -2.52 5.98 -7.81
CA ARG A 122 -2.49 6.64 -6.52
C ARG A 122 -3.89 7.09 -6.14
N VAL A 123 -4.24 6.98 -4.86
CA VAL A 123 -5.49 7.54 -4.34
C VAL A 123 -5.35 9.06 -4.29
N ALA A 124 -6.10 9.77 -5.13
CA ALA A 124 -6.10 11.24 -5.19
C ALA A 124 -6.95 11.85 -4.07
N SER A 125 -8.11 11.25 -3.80
CA SER A 125 -9.04 11.69 -2.77
C SER A 125 -9.73 10.48 -2.16
N ALA A 126 -9.83 10.45 -0.83
CA ALA A 126 -10.56 9.45 -0.09
C ALA A 126 -11.29 10.11 1.09
N THR A 127 -12.42 10.74 0.78
CA THR A 127 -13.34 11.29 1.78
C THR A 127 -14.27 10.19 2.28
N LYS A 128 -14.66 10.22 3.55
CA LYS A 128 -15.53 9.21 4.17
C LYS A 128 -16.88 9.03 3.47
N ASP A 129 -17.43 10.12 2.91
CA ASP A 129 -18.79 10.16 2.39
C ASP A 129 -18.87 9.95 0.87
N PHE A 130 -17.73 9.98 0.17
CA PHE A 130 -17.66 9.90 -1.29
C PHE A 130 -16.85 8.69 -1.73
N ALA A 131 -17.11 8.22 -2.96
CA ALA A 131 -16.29 7.18 -3.56
C ALA A 131 -14.83 7.67 -3.71
N PRO A 132 -13.84 6.79 -3.48
CA PRO A 132 -12.44 7.17 -3.61
C PRO A 132 -12.10 7.46 -5.07
N GLU A 133 -11.31 8.49 -5.30
CA GLU A 133 -10.83 8.87 -6.62
C GLU A 133 -9.37 8.47 -6.80
N LEU A 134 -9.04 7.96 -7.98
CA LEU A 134 -7.72 7.50 -8.36
C LEU A 134 -7.08 8.43 -9.39
N THR A 135 -5.75 8.48 -9.40
CA THR A 135 -4.94 9.17 -10.40
C THR A 135 -3.73 8.34 -10.80
N CYS A 136 -3.36 8.37 -12.08
CA CYS A 136 -2.14 7.77 -12.62
C CYS A 136 -1.08 8.83 -12.95
N VAL A 137 -1.26 10.06 -12.47
CA VAL A 137 -0.30 11.16 -12.58
C VAL A 137 -0.10 11.81 -11.24
N ASP A 138 1.10 12.33 -11.00
CA ASP A 138 1.33 13.20 -9.86
C ASP A 138 0.57 14.53 -10.10
N PRO A 139 -0.31 14.95 -9.17
CA PRO A 139 -1.02 16.23 -9.27
C PRO A 139 -0.11 17.44 -9.42
N SER A 140 1.14 17.36 -8.94
CA SER A 140 2.08 18.48 -8.95
C SER A 140 2.92 18.58 -10.22
N THR A 141 3.34 17.43 -10.79
CA THR A 141 4.22 17.40 -11.96
C THR A 141 3.50 17.03 -13.26
N GLY A 142 2.30 16.44 -13.18
CA GLY A 142 1.53 15.96 -14.32
C GLY A 142 2.14 14.76 -15.04
N LYS A 143 3.22 14.17 -14.50
CA LYS A 143 3.92 13.02 -15.08
C LYS A 143 3.44 11.71 -14.47
N SER A 144 3.56 10.61 -15.21
CA SER A 144 3.40 9.28 -14.65
C SER A 144 4.72 8.90 -13.95
N GLU A 145 4.73 8.93 -12.62
CA GLU A 145 5.85 8.46 -11.81
C GLU A 145 5.90 6.91 -11.77
N GLY A 146 5.87 6.26 -12.95
CA GLY A 146 5.71 4.80 -13.07
C GLY A 146 4.30 4.28 -12.78
N LEU A 147 3.31 5.18 -12.71
CA LEU A 147 1.90 4.86 -12.60
C LEU A 147 1.30 4.57 -13.98
N GLY A 148 0.24 3.75 -14.02
CA GLY A 148 -0.46 3.43 -15.27
C GLY A 148 -0.85 1.95 -15.39
N PRO A 149 -1.24 1.52 -16.60
CA PRO A 149 -1.68 0.15 -16.82
C PRO A 149 -0.53 -0.85 -16.70
N LEU A 150 -0.75 -1.90 -15.92
CA LEU A 150 0.16 -3.04 -15.79
C LEU A 150 -0.18 -4.05 -16.91
N LYS A 151 0.76 -4.24 -17.85
CA LYS A 151 0.54 -5.07 -19.05
C LYS A 151 0.77 -6.57 -18.80
N SER A 152 1.72 -6.90 -17.93
CA SER A 152 2.17 -8.27 -17.66
C SER A 152 2.48 -8.46 -16.18
N GLY A 153 2.59 -9.72 -15.78
CA GLY A 153 2.85 -10.13 -14.41
C GLY A 153 1.72 -10.97 -13.81
N MET A 154 2.00 -11.53 -12.64
CA MET A 154 1.08 -12.36 -11.88
C MET A 154 0.71 -11.66 -10.58
N VAL A 155 -0.58 -11.69 -10.24
CA VAL A 155 -1.12 -11.07 -9.03
C VAL A 155 -1.00 -12.03 -7.85
N PHE A 156 -0.46 -11.54 -6.75
CA PHE A 156 -0.38 -12.23 -5.46
C PHE A 156 -1.09 -11.39 -4.39
N GLN A 157 -1.89 -12.05 -3.57
CA GLN A 157 -2.53 -11.43 -2.41
C GLN A 157 -1.60 -11.53 -1.20
N ILE A 158 -1.44 -10.43 -0.48
CA ILE A 158 -0.65 -10.31 0.74
C ILE A 158 -1.42 -9.50 1.79
N SER A 159 -0.98 -9.58 3.04
CA SER A 159 -1.52 -8.78 4.12
C SER A 159 -1.17 -7.30 3.95
N LEU A 160 -2.03 -6.43 4.49
CA LEU A 160 -1.81 -4.98 4.46
C LEU A 160 -0.56 -4.59 5.25
N GLY A 161 -0.24 -5.34 6.30
CA GLY A 161 1.01 -5.22 7.04
C GLY A 161 2.22 -5.46 6.15
N MET A 162 2.22 -6.53 5.37
CA MET A 162 3.32 -6.84 4.45
C MET A 162 3.44 -5.80 3.33
N ALA A 163 2.33 -5.34 2.77
CA ALA A 163 2.35 -4.27 1.76
C ALA A 163 3.01 -2.99 2.29
N ARG A 164 2.71 -2.60 3.55
CA ARG A 164 3.35 -1.46 4.22
C ARG A 164 4.85 -1.69 4.44
N ARG A 165 5.26 -2.90 4.82
CA ARG A 165 6.68 -3.26 4.99
C ARG A 165 7.43 -3.21 3.66
N LEU A 166 6.86 -3.76 2.59
CA LEU A 166 7.44 -3.71 1.25
C LEU A 166 7.64 -2.27 0.75
N LEU A 167 6.63 -1.41 0.91
CA LEU A 167 6.72 0.01 0.51
C LEU A 167 7.66 0.84 1.41
N ALA A 168 7.90 0.40 2.65
CA ALA A 168 8.86 1.05 3.55
C ALA A 168 10.34 0.75 3.20
N GLY A 169 10.59 -0.10 2.20
CA GLY A 169 11.92 -0.49 1.74
C GLY A 169 12.75 -1.11 2.85
N LYS A 170 14.01 -0.67 3.00
CA LYS A 170 14.95 -1.18 4.03
C LYS A 170 14.41 -1.10 5.45
N LYS A 171 13.53 -0.14 5.76
CA LYS A 171 12.91 0.00 7.09
C LYS A 171 11.84 -1.04 7.38
N GLY A 172 11.27 -1.66 6.34
CA GLY A 172 10.27 -2.71 6.49
C GLY A 172 10.82 -4.08 6.81
N GLY A 173 12.15 -4.26 6.80
CA GLY A 173 12.80 -5.52 7.15
C GLY A 173 12.42 -6.67 6.21
N VAL A 174 12.22 -6.37 4.92
CA VAL A 174 12.00 -7.38 3.87
C VAL A 174 13.26 -7.45 3.01
N ILE A 175 14.20 -8.30 3.41
CA ILE A 175 15.49 -8.50 2.73
C ILE A 175 15.32 -9.44 1.52
N LEU A 176 14.22 -10.20 1.48
CA LEU A 176 13.93 -11.17 0.43
C LEU A 176 14.06 -10.56 -0.98
N LEU A 177 13.50 -9.37 -1.22
CA LEU A 177 13.51 -8.75 -2.55
C LEU A 177 14.92 -8.31 -2.97
N GLU A 178 15.72 -7.77 -2.05
CA GLU A 178 17.10 -7.39 -2.32
C GLU A 178 17.93 -8.63 -2.69
N ALA A 179 17.78 -9.72 -1.92
CA ALA A 179 18.51 -10.97 -2.16
C ALA A 179 18.11 -11.66 -3.48
N LEU A 180 16.84 -11.58 -3.88
CA LEU A 180 16.38 -12.12 -5.15
C LEU A 180 16.85 -11.25 -6.34
N GLY A 181 16.82 -9.93 -6.18
CA GLY A 181 17.18 -8.97 -7.23
C GLY A 181 18.64 -9.01 -7.64
N GLU A 182 19.54 -9.49 -6.77
CA GLU A 182 20.96 -9.67 -7.10
C GLU A 182 21.21 -10.72 -8.19
N LYS A 183 20.30 -11.70 -8.35
CA LYS A 183 20.50 -12.83 -9.27
C LYS A 183 19.42 -12.97 -10.34
N VAL A 184 18.21 -12.49 -10.07
CA VAL A 184 17.08 -12.57 -10.99
C VAL A 184 16.56 -11.16 -11.22
N GLY A 185 16.50 -10.75 -12.50
CA GLY A 185 15.81 -9.53 -12.88
C GLY A 185 14.30 -9.75 -12.82
N PHE A 186 13.59 -8.92 -12.05
CA PHE A 186 12.14 -8.92 -11.99
C PHE A 186 11.61 -7.51 -11.73
N GLU A 187 10.39 -7.26 -12.18
CA GLU A 187 9.60 -6.09 -11.87
C GLU A 187 8.56 -6.45 -10.79
N ILE A 188 8.36 -5.54 -9.85
CA ILE A 188 7.38 -5.69 -8.78
C ILE A 188 6.63 -4.39 -8.57
N ALA A 189 5.30 -4.47 -8.63
CA ALA A 189 4.42 -3.38 -8.23
C ALA A 189 3.70 -3.79 -6.94
N VAL A 190 3.76 -2.92 -5.92
CA VAL A 190 3.17 -3.18 -4.60
C VAL A 190 2.06 -2.19 -4.35
N GLY A 191 0.84 -2.69 -4.22
CA GLY A 191 -0.32 -1.92 -3.80
C GLY A 191 -0.52 -2.00 -2.29
N ARG A 192 -0.75 -0.85 -1.66
CA ARG A 192 -1.08 -0.73 -0.23
C ARG A 192 -2.42 -1.39 0.13
N ASN A 193 -3.20 -1.76 -0.89
CA ASN A 193 -4.41 -2.56 -0.80
C ASN A 193 -4.16 -4.07 -0.58
N GLY A 194 -2.91 -4.50 -0.37
CA GLY A 194 -2.59 -5.91 -0.12
C GLY A 194 -2.44 -6.75 -1.40
N VAL A 195 -2.15 -6.08 -2.51
CA VAL A 195 -2.00 -6.71 -3.82
C VAL A 195 -0.59 -6.45 -4.32
N VAL A 196 0.07 -7.49 -4.81
CA VAL A 196 1.39 -7.38 -5.44
C VAL A 196 1.32 -7.99 -6.83
N VAL A 197 1.92 -7.32 -7.81
CA VAL A 197 2.12 -7.85 -9.15
C VAL A 197 3.61 -8.07 -9.35
N VAL A 198 3.98 -9.29 -9.76
CA VAL A 198 5.37 -9.66 -10.05
C VAL A 198 5.48 -10.08 -11.51
N ASP A 199 6.53 -9.62 -12.19
CA ASP A 199 6.91 -10.09 -13.52
C ASP A 199 8.42 -10.33 -13.61
N ALA A 200 8.83 -11.57 -13.86
CA ALA A 200 10.23 -11.97 -14.02
C ALA A 200 10.53 -12.51 -15.43
N GLY A 201 9.64 -12.28 -16.42
CA GLY A 201 9.76 -12.78 -17.79
C GLY A 201 9.55 -14.29 -17.96
N ASN A 202 9.83 -15.11 -16.92
CA ASN A 202 9.57 -16.54 -16.89
C ASN A 202 8.52 -16.87 -15.82
N VAL A 203 7.51 -17.66 -16.18
CA VAL A 203 6.42 -18.07 -15.28
C VAL A 203 6.94 -18.79 -14.04
N LYS A 204 7.98 -19.63 -14.17
CA LYS A 204 8.58 -20.34 -13.01
C LYS A 204 9.20 -19.36 -12.02
N SER A 205 9.98 -18.40 -12.51
CA SER A 205 10.61 -17.35 -11.72
C SER A 205 9.56 -16.48 -11.04
N THR A 206 8.57 -15.99 -11.80
CA THR A 206 7.48 -15.17 -11.29
C THR A 206 6.71 -15.88 -10.17
N LEU A 207 6.38 -17.16 -10.38
CA LEU A 207 5.66 -17.97 -9.39
C LEU A 207 6.50 -18.18 -8.11
N ALA A 208 7.78 -18.47 -8.26
CA ALA A 208 8.68 -18.72 -7.14
C ALA A 208 8.87 -17.46 -6.28
N ILE A 209 9.04 -16.29 -6.92
CA ILE A 209 9.16 -15.00 -6.23
C ILE A 209 7.85 -14.65 -5.52
N GLY A 210 6.71 -14.73 -6.20
CA GLY A 210 5.42 -14.38 -5.61
C GLY A 210 5.05 -15.28 -4.43
N LYS A 211 5.25 -16.60 -4.55
CA LYS A 211 5.06 -17.54 -3.43
C LYS A 211 6.00 -17.27 -2.27
N ALA A 212 7.25 -16.91 -2.53
CA ALA A 212 8.19 -16.57 -1.47
C ALA A 212 7.74 -15.34 -0.67
N VAL A 213 7.18 -14.34 -1.34
CA VAL A 213 6.62 -13.16 -0.67
C VAL A 213 5.42 -13.54 0.20
N GLN A 214 4.52 -14.41 -0.29
CA GLN A 214 3.39 -14.92 0.50
C GLN A 214 3.86 -15.74 1.71
N GLU A 215 4.85 -16.61 1.54
CA GLU A 215 5.38 -17.43 2.62
C GLU A 215 6.03 -16.58 3.73
N VAL A 216 6.73 -15.50 3.37
CA VAL A 216 7.27 -14.54 4.35
C VAL A 216 6.17 -13.84 5.14
N ASP A 217 5.06 -13.51 4.48
CA ASP A 217 3.92 -12.86 5.11
C ASP A 217 3.18 -13.80 6.06
N GLU A 218 2.83 -15.01 5.61
CA GLU A 218 2.09 -16.01 6.39
C GLU A 218 2.87 -16.48 7.63
N GLN A 219 4.17 -16.73 7.48
CA GLN A 219 5.01 -17.25 8.58
C GLN A 219 5.67 -16.13 9.39
N ALA A 220 5.43 -14.86 9.05
CA ALA A 220 6.07 -13.69 9.67
C ALA A 220 7.60 -13.86 9.81
N LEU A 221 8.26 -14.30 8.73
CA LEU A 221 9.67 -14.70 8.77
C LEU A 221 10.59 -13.53 9.13
N GLY A 222 11.48 -13.77 10.10
CA GLY A 222 12.57 -12.86 10.43
C GLY A 222 13.68 -12.84 9.37
N GLU A 223 14.59 -11.87 9.47
CA GLU A 223 15.63 -11.58 8.46
C GLU A 223 16.49 -12.80 8.08
N LYS A 224 16.92 -13.60 9.07
CA LYS A 224 17.73 -14.80 8.82
C LYS A 224 16.98 -15.87 8.02
N ALA A 225 15.68 -16.02 8.28
CA ALA A 225 14.84 -17.00 7.60
C ALA A 225 14.50 -16.54 6.18
N GLN A 226 14.29 -15.23 5.98
CA GLN A 226 14.10 -14.66 4.64
C GLN A 226 15.30 -14.91 3.73
N LYS A 227 16.54 -14.77 4.24
CA LYS A 227 17.75 -15.07 3.46
C LYS A 227 17.82 -16.54 3.04
N LYS A 228 17.55 -17.46 3.96
CA LYS A 228 17.48 -18.90 3.67
C LYS A 228 16.41 -19.22 2.63
N LEU A 229 15.26 -18.57 2.73
CA LEU A 229 14.18 -18.74 1.76
C LEU A 229 14.59 -18.22 0.39
N ALA A 230 15.24 -17.05 0.31
CA ALA A 230 15.77 -16.51 -0.94
C ALA A 230 16.74 -17.49 -1.61
N GLU A 231 17.69 -18.06 -0.86
CA GLU A 231 18.63 -19.06 -1.39
C GLU A 231 17.92 -20.32 -1.91
N LYS A 232 16.86 -20.77 -1.22
CA LYS A 232 16.04 -21.91 -1.66
C LYS A 232 15.30 -21.60 -2.96
N VAL A 233 14.71 -20.42 -3.05
CA VAL A 233 13.98 -19.94 -4.24
C VAL A 233 14.93 -19.81 -5.42
N LEU A 234 16.12 -19.24 -5.22
CA LEU A 234 17.16 -19.11 -6.25
C LEU A 234 17.70 -20.44 -6.78
N LYS A 235 17.58 -21.53 -6.03
CA LYS A 235 17.92 -22.88 -6.52
C LYS A 235 16.79 -23.50 -7.35
N SER A 236 15.56 -23.00 -7.21
CA SER A 236 14.37 -23.52 -7.88
C SER A 236 13.98 -22.76 -9.15
N VAL A 237 14.56 -21.57 -9.32
CA VAL A 237 14.41 -20.68 -10.48
C VAL A 237 15.51 -20.96 -11.49
#